data_AF-A0A920R4I5-F1
#
_entry.id   AF-A0A920R4I5-F1
#
_cell.length_a   1.000
_cell.length_b   1.000
_cell.length_c   1.000
_cell.angle_alpha   90.00
_cell.angle_beta   90.00
_cell.angle_gamma   90.00
#
_symmetry.space_group_name_H-M   'P 1'
#
loop_
_entity.id
_entity.type
_entity.pdbx_description
1 polymer ?
#
loop_
_entity_poly.entity_id
_entity_poly.type
_entity_poly.pdbx_seq_one_letter_code
_entity_poly.pdbx_strand_id
1 'polypeptide(L)'
;MQVNPKNKHEKSGGFIFEKCLPLCAISPSAVLIHRELFAELGMFDESLPACEDYDLWLRICSRYPVLYVKEKLLRKYGGHEDQLSKQHWGMDRFRIVALHRLLNEDALNESQKTAAKEMLITKCKILISGAEKRGNEELLEQIRSILVVYQN
;
A
#
# COMPACT_ATOMS: atom_id res chain seq x y z
N MET A 1 -6.02 -21.26 13.40
CA MET A 1 -5.43 -21.83 12.16
C MET A 1 -4.15 -21.06 11.86
N GLN A 2 -2.99 -21.70 11.87
CA GLN A 2 -1.71 -21.02 11.61
C GLN A 2 -1.54 -20.86 10.10
N VAL A 3 -1.60 -19.62 9.61
CA VAL A 3 -1.40 -19.31 8.19
C VAL A 3 0.10 -19.23 7.94
N ASN A 4 0.66 -20.13 7.14
CA ASN A 4 2.06 -20.07 6.74
C ASN A 4 2.28 -18.87 5.79
N PRO A 5 3.16 -17.91 6.14
CA PRO A 5 3.46 -16.79 5.26
C PRO A 5 4.14 -17.30 3.98
N LYS A 6 3.59 -16.94 2.81
CA LYS A 6 4.26 -17.13 1.51
C LYS A 6 5.56 -16.29 1.47
N ASN A 7 6.56 -16.67 0.66
CA ASN A 7 7.84 -15.96 0.53
C ASN A 7 7.71 -14.43 0.33
N LYS A 8 6.64 -13.97 -0.34
CA LYS A 8 6.33 -12.54 -0.49
C LYS A 8 6.05 -11.77 0.83
N HIS A 9 5.88 -12.48 1.95
CA HIS A 9 5.63 -11.91 3.27
C HIS A 9 6.87 -11.96 4.17
N GLU A 10 8.01 -12.43 3.65
CA GLU A 10 9.27 -12.40 4.39
C GLU A 10 9.58 -10.97 4.81
N LYS A 11 9.84 -10.79 6.11
CA LYS A 11 10.13 -9.48 6.70
C LYS A 11 11.62 -9.19 6.55
N SER A 12 11.94 -7.99 6.12
CA SER A 12 13.31 -7.51 5.95
C SER A 12 13.42 -6.05 6.34
N GLY A 13 14.62 -5.60 6.68
CA GLY A 13 14.96 -4.19 6.84
C GLY A 13 15.72 -3.62 5.63
N GLY A 14 16.21 -2.39 5.76
CA GLY A 14 16.88 -1.63 4.71
C GLY A 14 15.92 -0.76 3.90
N PHE A 15 16.32 -0.41 2.68
CA PHE A 15 15.46 0.30 1.73
C PHE A 15 14.48 -0.69 1.10
N ILE A 16 13.28 -0.76 1.69
CA ILE A 16 12.26 -1.76 1.34
C ILE A 16 11.07 -1.17 0.57
N PHE A 17 11.22 0.02 -0.03
CA PHE A 17 10.16 0.70 -0.78
C PHE A 17 9.48 -0.23 -1.80
N GLU A 18 10.25 -0.85 -2.68
CA GLU A 18 9.73 -1.74 -3.71
C GLU A 18 8.99 -2.97 -3.13
N LYS A 19 9.43 -3.46 -1.96
CA LYS A 19 8.76 -4.56 -1.26
C LYS A 19 7.43 -4.13 -0.64
N CYS A 20 7.25 -2.83 -0.39
CA CYS A 20 6.00 -2.25 0.12
C CYS A 20 4.99 -1.95 -1.01
N LEU A 21 5.43 -1.83 -2.27
CA LEU A 21 4.52 -1.59 -3.40
C LEU A 21 3.42 -2.67 -3.59
N PRO A 22 3.72 -3.99 -3.60
CA PRO A 22 2.70 -5.00 -3.88
C PRO A 22 1.70 -5.22 -2.74
N LEU A 23 2.11 -5.01 -1.47
CA LEU A 23 1.32 -5.34 -0.29
C LEU A 23 1.64 -4.44 0.91
N CYS A 24 0.74 -4.40 1.90
CA CYS A 24 1.07 -3.80 3.19
C CYS A 24 2.12 -4.67 3.92
N ALA A 25 3.40 -4.29 3.76
CA ALA A 25 4.54 -5.08 4.21
C ALA A 25 4.86 -4.90 5.70
N ILE A 26 4.33 -3.86 6.34
CA ILE A 26 4.61 -3.51 7.73
C ILE A 26 3.29 -3.48 8.51
N SER A 27 3.30 -4.02 9.73
CA SER A 27 2.12 -4.05 10.58
C SER A 27 2.19 -2.86 11.52
N PRO A 28 1.16 -1.99 11.60
CA PRO A 28 1.18 -0.83 12.51
C PRO A 28 1.39 -1.20 13.97
N SER A 29 0.90 -2.35 14.40
CA SER A 29 1.10 -2.89 15.76
C SER A 29 2.50 -3.48 16.02
N ALA A 30 3.40 -3.43 15.04
CA ALA A 30 4.71 -4.07 15.08
C ALA A 30 5.89 -3.12 14.88
N VAL A 31 5.66 -1.81 15.01
CA VAL A 31 6.66 -0.79 14.73
C VAL A 31 6.83 0.15 15.90
N LEU A 32 8.06 0.66 16.02
CA LEU A 32 8.38 1.84 16.80
C LEU A 32 8.86 2.90 15.81
N ILE A 33 8.32 4.11 15.94
CA ILE A 33 8.57 5.21 15.01
C ILE A 33 9.01 6.42 15.82
N HIS A 34 10.06 7.10 15.36
CA HIS A 34 10.45 8.37 15.97
C HIS A 34 9.37 9.41 15.70
N ARG A 35 8.88 10.11 16.73
CA ARG A 35 7.74 11.03 16.61
C ARG A 35 7.92 12.09 15.51
N GLU A 36 9.16 12.49 15.25
CA GLU A 36 9.51 13.53 14.28
C GLU A 36 9.22 13.11 12.84
N LEU A 37 9.20 11.80 12.54
CA LEU A 37 8.79 11.30 11.23
C LEU A 37 7.35 11.67 10.90
N PHE A 38 6.46 11.73 11.90
CA PHE A 38 5.09 12.19 11.68
C PHE A 38 4.99 13.69 11.44
N ALA A 39 5.86 14.48 12.05
CA ALA A 39 5.93 15.92 11.81
C ALA A 39 6.46 16.22 10.40
N GLU A 40 7.40 15.42 9.89
CA GLU A 40 7.96 15.59 8.55
C GLU A 40 7.05 15.03 7.44
N LEU A 41 6.54 13.82 7.62
CA LEU A 41 5.86 13.07 6.56
C LEU A 41 4.34 13.14 6.65
N GLY A 42 3.80 13.61 7.77
CA GLY A 42 2.38 13.56 8.08
C GLY A 42 1.93 12.24 8.71
N MET A 43 0.74 12.28 9.31
CA MET A 43 0.09 11.16 9.99
C MET A 43 -0.56 10.18 8.99
N PHE A 44 -1.40 9.27 9.48
CA PHE A 44 -2.29 8.49 8.62
C PHE A 44 -3.23 9.40 7.84
N ASP A 45 -3.57 9.01 6.62
CA ASP A 45 -4.59 9.69 5.84
C ASP A 45 -5.98 9.18 6.24
N GLU A 46 -6.68 9.98 7.04
CA GLU A 46 -8.03 9.66 7.52
C GLU A 46 -9.10 9.68 6.42
N SER A 47 -8.77 10.18 5.21
CA SER A 47 -9.67 10.10 4.06
C SER A 47 -9.70 8.72 3.41
N LEU A 48 -8.76 7.83 3.74
CA LEU A 48 -8.72 6.45 3.26
C LEU A 48 -9.51 5.52 4.20
N PRO A 49 -10.63 4.92 3.75
CA PRO A 49 -11.40 3.97 4.56
C PRO A 49 -10.65 2.68 4.89
N ALA A 50 -9.61 2.36 4.11
CA ALA A 50 -8.68 1.26 4.36
C ALA A 50 -7.37 1.51 3.59
N CYS A 51 -6.31 0.79 3.95
CA CYS A 51 -4.96 0.93 3.37
C CYS A 51 -4.29 2.26 3.74
N GLU A 52 -4.73 2.90 4.81
CA GLU A 52 -4.07 4.04 5.45
C GLU A 52 -2.65 3.70 5.92
N ASP A 53 -2.44 2.46 6.36
CA ASP A 53 -1.14 1.93 6.73
C ASP A 53 -0.21 1.79 5.51
N TYR A 54 -0.74 1.27 4.40
CA TYR A 54 -0.02 1.14 3.14
C TYR A 54 0.50 2.49 2.64
N ASP A 55 -0.35 3.53 2.65
CA ASP A 55 0.06 4.89 2.29
C ASP A 55 1.23 5.39 3.17
N LEU A 56 1.08 5.28 4.49
CA LEU A 56 2.11 5.71 5.43
C LEU A 56 3.44 4.98 5.20
N TRP A 57 3.39 3.66 4.96
CA TRP A 57 4.61 2.88 4.72
C TRP A 57 5.29 3.24 3.40
N LEU A 58 4.53 3.60 2.36
CA LEU A 58 5.13 4.06 1.11
C LEU A 58 5.85 5.40 1.30
N ARG A 59 5.25 6.35 2.02
CA ARG A 59 5.88 7.65 2.34
C ARG A 59 7.13 7.51 3.20
N ILE A 60 7.11 6.63 4.20
CA ILE A 60 8.29 6.40 5.06
C ILE A 60 9.38 5.65 4.29
N CYS A 61 9.06 4.54 3.63
CA CYS A 61 10.06 3.67 3.01
C CYS A 61 10.68 4.28 1.74
N SER A 62 10.05 5.30 1.13
CA SER A 62 10.67 6.02 0.02
C SER A 62 11.85 6.89 0.44
N ARG A 63 11.88 7.35 1.70
CA ARG A 63 12.91 8.26 2.23
C ARG A 63 13.87 7.60 3.21
N TYR A 64 13.37 6.67 4.02
CA TYR A 64 14.10 6.14 5.16
C TYR A 64 14.26 4.61 5.10
N PRO A 65 15.42 4.08 5.51
CA PRO A 65 15.58 2.64 5.69
C PRO A 65 14.80 2.17 6.92
N VAL A 66 14.26 0.95 6.86
CA VAL A 66 13.56 0.32 7.98
C VAL A 66 14.50 -0.63 8.72
N LEU A 67 14.63 -0.47 10.03
CA LEU A 67 15.34 -1.45 10.86
C LEU A 67 14.42 -2.65 11.14
N TYR A 68 14.98 -3.86 11.08
CA TYR A 68 14.21 -5.09 11.30
C TYR A 68 14.81 -5.92 12.44
N VAL A 69 14.00 -6.13 13.48
CA VAL A 69 14.31 -7.02 14.59
C VAL A 69 13.83 -8.43 14.23
N LYS A 70 14.77 -9.38 14.12
CA LYS A 70 14.49 -10.78 13.70
C LYS A 70 13.82 -11.63 14.80
N GLU A 71 13.45 -11.04 15.93
CA GLU A 71 12.84 -11.71 17.07
C GLU A 71 11.31 -11.70 16.98
N LYS A 72 10.69 -12.79 17.42
CA LYS A 72 9.23 -12.93 17.44
C LYS A 72 8.67 -12.27 18.71
N LEU A 73 8.47 -10.97 18.66
CA LEU A 73 8.01 -10.18 19.82
C LEU A 73 6.48 -9.98 19.89
N LEU A 74 5.72 -10.48 18.92
CA LEU A 74 4.29 -10.20 18.79
C LEU A 74 3.46 -11.46 18.61
N ARG A 75 2.29 -11.46 19.25
CA ARG A 75 1.19 -12.38 18.95
C ARG A 75 0.14 -11.62 18.16
N LYS A 76 -0.15 -12.09 16.94
CA LYS A 76 -1.18 -11.50 16.09
C LYS A 76 -2.44 -12.36 16.16
N TYR A 77 -3.56 -11.70 16.38
CA TYR A 77 -4.90 -12.28 16.28
C TYR A 77 -5.49 -11.83 14.95
N GLY A 78 -6.19 -12.72 14.25
CA GLY A 78 -6.75 -12.44 12.93
C GLY A 78 -7.85 -13.43 12.59
N GLY A 79 -8.61 -13.13 11.53
CA GLY A 79 -9.75 -13.92 11.09
C GLY A 79 -11.10 -13.41 11.58
N HIS A 80 -11.12 -12.33 12.36
CA HIS A 80 -12.36 -11.67 12.80
C HIS A 80 -13.22 -11.21 11.60
N GLU A 81 -14.53 -11.09 11.82
CA GLU A 81 -15.51 -10.75 10.76
C GLU A 81 -15.42 -9.28 10.33
N ASP A 82 -14.91 -8.43 11.21
CA ASP A 82 -14.69 -6.99 11.05
C ASP A 82 -13.41 -6.64 10.26
N GLN A 83 -12.70 -7.63 9.72
CA GLN A 83 -11.50 -7.36 8.93
C GLN A 83 -11.82 -6.52 7.69
N LEU A 84 -11.20 -5.35 7.57
CA LEU A 84 -11.38 -4.42 6.45
C LEU A 84 -11.23 -5.06 5.06
N SER A 85 -10.33 -6.05 4.94
CA SER A 85 -10.13 -6.80 3.69
C SER A 85 -11.33 -7.67 3.29
N LYS A 86 -12.20 -8.02 4.24
CA LYS A 86 -13.48 -8.72 4.01
C LYS A 86 -14.63 -7.73 3.83
N GLN A 87 -14.56 -6.55 4.43
CA GLN A 87 -15.59 -5.51 4.37
C GLN A 87 -15.53 -4.68 3.08
N HIS A 88 -14.37 -4.56 2.45
CA HIS A 88 -14.19 -3.75 1.24
C HIS A 88 -13.80 -4.60 0.03
N TRP A 89 -14.72 -4.71 -0.94
CA TRP A 89 -14.39 -5.26 -2.25
C TRP A 89 -13.39 -4.37 -2.98
N GLY A 90 -12.34 -4.97 -3.53
CA GLY A 90 -11.35 -4.24 -4.34
C GLY A 90 -10.48 -3.29 -3.51
N MET A 91 -9.81 -3.78 -2.46
CA MET A 91 -8.86 -2.99 -1.65
C MET A 91 -7.83 -2.21 -2.48
N ASP A 92 -7.49 -2.72 -3.68
CA ASP A 92 -6.59 -2.03 -4.59
C ASP A 92 -7.10 -0.64 -5.03
N ARG A 93 -8.40 -0.33 -4.90
CA ARG A 93 -8.92 1.04 -5.12
C ARG A 93 -8.22 2.06 -4.22
N PHE A 94 -8.04 1.71 -2.94
CA PHE A 94 -7.40 2.58 -1.96
C PHE A 94 -5.89 2.63 -2.16
N ARG A 95 -5.28 1.50 -2.56
CA ARG A 95 -3.85 1.46 -2.91
C ARG A 95 -3.54 2.29 -4.16
N ILE A 96 -4.43 2.29 -5.15
CA ILE A 96 -4.29 3.11 -6.36
C ILE A 96 -4.35 4.59 -5.98
N VAL A 97 -5.28 4.99 -5.12
CA VAL A 97 -5.35 6.38 -4.61
C VAL A 97 -4.04 6.77 -3.91
N ALA A 98 -3.54 5.93 -2.99
CA ALA A 98 -2.27 6.18 -2.29
C ALA A 98 -1.08 6.29 -3.26
N LEU A 99 -0.97 5.35 -4.23
CA LEU A 99 0.09 5.39 -5.24
C LEU A 99 -0.01 6.61 -6.16
N HIS A 100 -1.22 6.95 -6.59
CA HIS A 100 -1.47 8.11 -7.46
C HIS A 100 -1.02 9.40 -6.77
N ARG A 101 -1.41 9.58 -5.49
CA ARG A 101 -0.96 10.72 -4.70
C ARG A 101 0.55 10.74 -4.55
N LEU A 102 1.16 9.63 -4.14
CA LEU A 102 2.60 9.54 -3.96
C LEU A 102 3.39 9.87 -5.23
N LEU A 103 2.87 9.49 -6.40
CA LEU A 103 3.46 9.81 -7.71
C LEU A 103 3.29 11.28 -8.11
N ASN A 104 2.28 11.98 -7.59
CA ASN A 104 2.08 13.41 -7.82
C ASN A 104 2.87 14.28 -6.83
N GLU A 105 3.43 13.68 -5.77
CA GLU A 105 4.35 14.34 -4.86
C GLU A 105 5.79 14.23 -5.37
N ASP A 106 6.58 15.28 -5.22
CA ASP A 106 8.03 15.28 -5.55
C ASP A 106 8.88 14.57 -4.48
N ALA A 107 8.40 13.42 -3.99
CA ALA A 107 8.98 12.67 -2.89
C ALA A 107 9.78 11.44 -3.32
N LEU A 108 9.67 11.02 -4.60
CA LEU A 108 10.26 9.80 -5.12
C LEU A 108 11.45 10.09 -6.04
N ASN A 109 12.50 9.27 -5.97
CA ASN A 109 13.54 9.25 -6.99
C ASN A 109 13.06 8.52 -8.27
N GLU A 110 13.81 8.63 -9.38
CA GLU A 110 13.39 8.09 -10.68
C GLU A 110 13.15 6.57 -10.69
N SER A 111 13.97 5.81 -9.95
CA SER A 111 13.78 4.36 -9.83
C SER A 111 12.50 4.03 -9.05
N GLN A 112 12.25 4.74 -7.95
CA GLN A 112 11.03 4.59 -7.16
C GLN A 112 9.78 5.02 -7.95
N LYS A 113 9.85 6.14 -8.68
CA LYS A 113 8.77 6.62 -9.57
C LYS A 113 8.42 5.54 -10.60
N THR A 114 9.42 4.96 -11.26
CA THR A 114 9.22 3.89 -12.24
C THR A 114 8.53 2.68 -11.62
N ALA A 115 9.05 2.16 -10.50
CA ALA A 115 8.48 1.00 -9.82
C ALA A 115 7.04 1.27 -9.31
N ALA A 116 6.78 2.46 -8.76
CA ALA A 116 5.45 2.86 -8.31
C ALA A 116 4.46 3.01 -9.47
N LYS A 117 4.89 3.57 -10.62
CA LYS A 117 4.10 3.68 -11.84
C LYS A 117 3.70 2.29 -12.37
N GLU A 118 4.65 1.37 -12.46
CA GLU A 118 4.39 -0.02 -12.89
C GLU A 118 3.41 -0.74 -11.95
N MET A 119 3.57 -0.57 -10.64
CA MET A 119 2.65 -1.12 -9.65
C MET A 119 1.24 -0.53 -9.78
N LEU A 120 1.13 0.79 -9.94
CA LEU A 120 -0.15 1.47 -10.12
C LEU A 120 -0.88 0.93 -11.35
N ILE A 121 -0.20 0.86 -12.50
CA ILE A 121 -0.76 0.33 -13.75
C ILE A 121 -1.26 -1.11 -13.56
N THR A 122 -0.46 -1.94 -12.88
CA THR A 122 -0.82 -3.34 -12.60
C THR A 122 -2.09 -3.44 -11.76
N LYS A 123 -2.19 -2.63 -10.70
CA LYS A 123 -3.38 -2.59 -9.83
C LYS A 123 -4.61 -2.06 -10.56
N CYS A 124 -4.46 -1.03 -11.38
CA CYS A 124 -5.55 -0.50 -12.21
C CYS A 124 -6.12 -1.58 -13.13
N LYS A 125 -5.28 -2.33 -13.85
CA LYS A 125 -5.71 -3.42 -14.74
C LYS A 125 -6.50 -4.50 -13.99
N ILE A 126 -6.02 -4.92 -12.81
CA ILE A 126 -6.71 -5.92 -11.97
C ILE A 126 -8.07 -5.40 -11.53
N LEU A 127 -8.13 -4.14 -11.07
CA LEU A 127 -9.36 -3.54 -10.56
C LEU A 127 -10.40 -3.31 -11.67
N ILE A 128 -9.97 -2.86 -12.85
CA ILE A 128 -10.83 -2.70 -14.04
C ILE A 128 -11.48 -4.05 -14.40
N SER A 129 -10.68 -5.11 -14.54
CA SER A 129 -11.22 -6.45 -14.84
C SER A 129 -12.21 -6.94 -13.76
N GLY A 130 -11.96 -6.60 -12.50
CA GLY A 130 -12.87 -6.88 -11.40
C GLY A 130 -14.17 -6.09 -11.47
N ALA A 131 -14.10 -4.81 -11.83
CA ALA A 131 -15.23 -3.89 -11.89
C ALA A 131 -16.15 -4.17 -13.10
N GLU A 132 -15.57 -4.51 -14.26
CA GLU A 132 -16.31 -4.93 -15.47
C GLU A 132 -17.20 -6.14 -15.18
N LYS A 133 -16.68 -7.15 -14.47
CA LYS A 133 -17.45 -8.35 -14.07
C LYS A 133 -18.62 -8.04 -13.13
N ARG A 134 -18.64 -6.84 -12.54
CA ARG A 134 -19.65 -6.41 -11.56
C ARG A 134 -20.54 -5.28 -12.06
N GLY A 135 -20.31 -4.78 -13.28
CA GLY A 135 -21.06 -3.66 -13.84
C GLY A 135 -20.91 -2.35 -13.04
N ASN A 136 -19.76 -2.13 -12.40
CA ASN A 136 -19.51 -0.90 -11.66
C ASN A 136 -18.88 0.17 -12.57
N GLU A 137 -19.72 0.85 -13.35
CA GLU A 137 -19.31 1.85 -14.35
C GLU A 137 -18.62 3.07 -13.72
N GLU A 138 -19.06 3.53 -12.55
CA GLU A 138 -18.46 4.67 -11.86
C GLU A 138 -17.00 4.40 -11.49
N LEU A 139 -16.73 3.22 -10.92
CA LEU A 139 -15.36 2.83 -10.59
C LEU A 139 -14.50 2.63 -11.84
N LEU A 140 -15.09 2.12 -12.92
CA LEU A 140 -14.37 1.94 -14.18
C LEU A 140 -13.89 3.28 -14.74
N GLU A 141 -14.76 4.28 -14.78
CA GLU A 141 -14.42 5.61 -15.27
C GLU A 141 -13.32 6.24 -14.41
N GLN A 142 -13.46 6.16 -13.09
CA GLN A 142 -12.46 6.69 -12.16
C GLN A 142 -11.07 6.04 -12.35
N ILE A 143 -11.00 4.71 -12.48
CA ILE A 143 -9.71 4.02 -12.58
C ILE A 143 -9.10 4.16 -13.98
N ARG A 144 -9.92 4.25 -15.03
CA ARG A 144 -9.46 4.51 -16.39
C ARG A 144 -8.86 5.90 -16.53
N SER A 145 -9.49 6.92 -15.94
CA SER A 145 -8.95 8.29 -15.97
C SER A 145 -7.57 8.38 -15.32
N ILE A 146 -7.37 7.72 -14.17
CA ILE A 146 -6.06 7.60 -13.52
C ILE A 146 -5.07 6.83 -14.42
N LEU A 147 -5.48 5.70 -14.99
CA LEU A 147 -4.60 4.86 -15.81
C LEU A 147 -4.05 5.59 -17.03
N VAL A 148 -4.86 6.42 -17.70
CA VAL A 148 -4.45 7.20 -18.88
C VAL A 148 -3.29 8.15 -18.57
N VAL A 149 -3.27 8.76 -17.37
CA VAL A 149 -2.18 9.66 -16.94
C VAL A 149 -0.83 8.94 -16.94
N TYR A 150 -0.80 7.64 -16.69
CA TYR A 150 0.43 6.84 -16.55
C TYR A 150 0.72 5.93 -17.75
N GLN A 151 -0.11 5.95 -18.80
CA GLN A 151 0.17 5.19 -20.03
C GLN A 151 0.82 6.03 -21.12
N ASN A 152 0.81 7.36 -20.95
CA ASN A 152 1.60 8.30 -21.74
C ASN A 152 2.98 8.54 -21.10
#